data_AF-A0A2T9YZ92-F1
#
_entry.id   AF-A0A2T9YZ92-F1
#
_cell.length_a   1.000
_cell.length_b   1.000
_cell.length_c   1.000
_cell.angle_alpha   90.00
_cell.angle_beta   90.00
_cell.angle_gamma   90.00
#
_symmetry.space_group_name_H-M   'P 1'
#
loop_
_entity.id
_entity.type
_entity.pdbx_description
1 polymer ?
#
loop_
_entity_poly.entity_id
_entity_poly.type
_entity_poly.pdbx_seq_one_letter_code
_entity_poly.pdbx_strand_id
1 'polypeptide(L)'
;MNVIQRSKWLGLMKSRNLNFRFYTGSEKSVSIYGRLRDDMKVSMKEKNMKKLNIIKTLISSINYAEKDQKDKTVDIKQDDAKVIGILQKAIEQREDSISEFDKAGRKELSEIEREQIDAIKQYLPRQLSEEEIKEKVNAAIKEVGATGLKSMGEVMKRVKIDQSEASRAKVTSIAKSLLSSN
;
A
#
# COMPACT_ATOMS: atom_id res chain seq x y z
N MET A 1 -66.89 -14.44 -24.42
CA MET A 1 -67.63 -13.77 -23.32
C MET A 1 -67.12 -14.34 -22.00
N ASN A 2 -66.84 -13.64 -20.90
CA ASN A 2 -67.08 -12.25 -20.52
C ASN A 2 -66.15 -11.91 -19.33
N VAL A 3 -65.40 -10.80 -19.45
CA VAL A 3 -65.26 -9.68 -18.50
C VAL A 3 -64.80 -9.91 -17.03
N ILE A 4 -63.52 -9.58 -16.81
CA ILE A 4 -62.94 -8.59 -15.85
C ILE A 4 -63.90 -7.96 -14.83
N GLN A 5 -63.54 -7.99 -13.53
CA GLN A 5 -63.76 -6.87 -12.59
C GLN A 5 -62.57 -6.76 -11.61
N ARG A 6 -61.94 -5.58 -11.63
CA ARG A 6 -60.87 -5.10 -10.73
C ARG A 6 -61.49 -4.67 -9.39
N SER A 7 -60.79 -4.79 -8.26
CA SER A 7 -60.39 -3.61 -7.44
C SER A 7 -59.66 -3.92 -6.12
N LYS A 8 -58.54 -3.18 -5.96
CA LYS A 8 -57.89 -2.59 -4.76
C LYS A 8 -57.49 -3.50 -3.58
N TRP A 9 -56.21 -3.72 -3.22
CA TRP A 9 -55.03 -2.86 -2.91
C TRP A 9 -54.72 -2.80 -1.40
N LEU A 10 -53.43 -2.98 -1.08
CA LEU A 10 -52.65 -2.76 0.17
C LEU A 10 -52.30 -4.04 0.95
N GLY A 11 -51.04 -4.48 1.08
CA GLY A 11 -49.79 -3.89 0.59
C GLY A 11 -48.53 -4.72 0.89
N LEU A 12 -47.46 -4.29 0.23
CA LEU A 12 -46.05 -4.39 0.62
C LEU A 12 -45.37 -5.79 0.65
N MET A 13 -45.03 -6.29 -0.54
CA MET A 13 -43.73 -6.94 -0.74
C MET A 13 -43.09 -6.39 -2.02
N LYS A 14 -42.25 -5.37 -1.84
CA LYS A 14 -41.47 -4.80 -2.94
C LYS A 14 -40.32 -5.74 -3.25
N SER A 15 -40.55 -6.52 -4.28
CA SER A 15 -39.60 -7.30 -5.06
C SER A 15 -38.26 -6.56 -5.30
N ARG A 16 -37.19 -7.31 -5.02
CA ARG A 16 -35.92 -7.45 -5.78
C ARG A 16 -35.05 -6.21 -6.01
N ASN A 17 -33.86 -6.26 -5.40
CA ASN A 17 -32.58 -6.13 -6.12
C ASN A 17 -31.46 -6.78 -5.30
N LEU A 18 -31.47 -8.12 -5.22
CA LEU A 18 -30.23 -8.85 -4.93
C LEU A 18 -29.45 -8.92 -6.25
N ASN A 19 -28.46 -8.05 -6.41
CA ASN A 19 -27.41 -8.23 -7.40
C ASN A 19 -26.55 -9.43 -6.98
N PHE A 20 -27.03 -10.64 -7.27
CA PHE A 20 -26.19 -11.84 -7.26
C PHE A 20 -25.31 -11.78 -8.50
N ARG A 21 -24.13 -11.19 -8.36
CA ARG A 21 -23.13 -11.17 -9.41
C ARG A 21 -22.38 -12.49 -9.37
N PHE A 22 -22.82 -13.44 -10.20
CA PHE A 22 -22.11 -14.68 -10.46
C PHE A 22 -20.70 -14.34 -10.98
N TYR A 23 -19.67 -14.74 -10.24
CA TYR A 23 -18.30 -14.84 -10.74
C TYR A 23 -17.95 -16.32 -10.78
N THR A 24 -18.08 -16.95 -11.95
CA THR A 24 -17.33 -18.17 -12.26
C THR A 24 -16.02 -17.75 -12.92
N GLY A 25 -14.89 -18.01 -12.29
CA GLY A 25 -13.57 -17.85 -12.92
C GLY A 25 -12.45 -17.53 -11.91
N SER A 26 -11.72 -18.58 -11.51
CA SER A 26 -10.47 -18.61 -10.73
C SER A 26 -10.40 -17.71 -9.49
N GLU A 27 -10.22 -18.28 -8.30
CA GLU A 27 -9.70 -17.56 -7.13
C GLU A 27 -8.28 -17.04 -7.44
N LYS A 28 -8.18 -15.94 -8.17
CA LYS A 28 -7.09 -15.00 -7.97
C LYS A 28 -7.39 -14.33 -6.65
N SER A 29 -6.53 -14.53 -5.65
CA SER A 29 -6.47 -13.65 -4.49
C SER A 29 -6.61 -12.21 -4.98
N VAL A 30 -7.56 -11.45 -4.44
CA VAL A 30 -7.84 -10.08 -4.92
C VAL A 30 -6.55 -9.28 -4.86
N SER A 31 -6.07 -8.80 -6.03
CA SER A 31 -4.83 -8.02 -6.09
C SER A 31 -4.93 -6.76 -5.23
N ILE A 32 -3.79 -6.23 -4.79
CA ILE A 32 -3.75 -5.03 -3.94
C ILE A 32 -4.42 -3.85 -4.65
N TYR A 33 -4.19 -3.71 -5.96
CA TYR A 33 -4.88 -2.71 -6.78
C TYR A 33 -6.40 -2.93 -6.84
N GLY A 34 -6.85 -4.18 -6.95
CA GLY A 34 -8.26 -4.54 -6.89
C GLY A 34 -8.90 -4.12 -5.57
N ARG A 35 -8.25 -4.45 -4.44
CA ARG A 35 -8.68 -4.05 -3.09
C ARG A 35 -8.80 -2.53 -2.97
N LEU A 36 -7.78 -1.78 -3.41
CA LEU A 36 -7.82 -0.30 -3.41
C LEU A 36 -9.04 0.24 -4.17
N ARG A 37 -9.39 -0.36 -5.31
CA ARG A 37 -10.55 0.08 -6.09
C ARG A 37 -11.88 -0.22 -5.42
N ASP A 38 -11.99 -1.35 -4.74
CA ASP A 38 -13.21 -1.70 -4.03
C ASP A 38 -13.37 -0.86 -2.76
N ASP A 39 -12.28 -0.64 -2.00
CA ASP A 39 -12.27 0.23 -0.83
C ASP A 39 -12.54 1.71 -1.19
N MET A 40 -12.15 2.15 -2.39
CA MET A 40 -12.55 3.46 -2.92
C MET A 40 -14.08 3.58 -3.03
N LYS A 41 -14.76 2.56 -3.60
CA LYS A 41 -16.22 2.54 -3.75
C LYS A 41 -16.91 2.50 -2.38
N VAL A 42 -16.38 1.71 -1.44
CA VAL A 42 -16.88 1.64 -0.07
C VAL A 42 -16.76 3.02 0.60
N SER A 43 -15.59 3.66 0.51
CA SER A 43 -15.35 4.98 1.09
C SER A 43 -16.28 6.06 0.52
N MET A 44 -16.66 5.97 -0.76
CA MET A 44 -17.66 6.84 -1.38
C MET A 44 -19.06 6.64 -0.79
N LYS A 45 -19.47 5.39 -0.53
CA LYS A 45 -20.78 5.07 0.06
C LYS A 45 -20.87 5.52 1.52
N GLU A 46 -19.80 5.31 2.27
CA GLU A 46 -19.69 5.68 3.69
C GLU A 46 -19.42 7.17 3.90
N LYS A 47 -19.18 7.93 2.82
CA LYS A 47 -18.77 9.35 2.87
C LYS A 47 -17.51 9.57 3.71
N ASN A 48 -16.63 8.56 3.79
CA ASN A 48 -15.35 8.67 4.48
C ASN A 48 -14.34 9.41 3.60
N MET A 49 -14.38 10.74 3.66
CA MET A 49 -13.56 11.61 2.82
C MET A 49 -12.06 11.46 3.08
N LYS A 50 -11.66 11.24 4.33
CA LYS A 50 -10.24 11.00 4.70
C LYS A 50 -9.70 9.76 3.98
N LYS A 51 -10.34 8.61 4.16
CA LYS A 51 -9.93 7.35 3.52
C LYS A 51 -10.02 7.42 1.99
N LEU A 52 -11.07 8.05 1.46
CA LEU A 52 -11.27 8.22 0.02
C LEU A 52 -10.11 8.98 -0.64
N ASN A 53 -9.67 10.08 -0.03
CA ASN A 53 -8.60 10.92 -0.58
C ASN A 53 -7.27 10.16 -0.60
N ILE A 54 -6.94 9.42 0.47
CA ILE A 54 -5.74 8.58 0.54
C ILE A 54 -5.76 7.57 -0.61
N ILE A 55 -6.84 6.79 -0.74
CA ILE A 55 -6.97 5.75 -1.77
C ILE A 55 -6.86 6.34 -3.18
N LYS A 56 -7.50 7.48 -3.45
CA LYS A 56 -7.42 8.16 -4.75
C LYS A 56 -5.99 8.57 -5.09
N THR A 57 -5.24 9.07 -4.12
CA THR A 57 -3.83 9.44 -4.31
C THR A 57 -3.01 8.19 -4.64
N LEU A 58 -3.19 7.09 -3.90
CA LEU A 58 -2.48 5.84 -4.17
C LEU A 58 -2.77 5.29 -5.57
N ILE A 59 -4.05 5.24 -5.97
CA ILE A 59 -4.46 4.80 -7.30
C ILE A 59 -3.84 5.70 -8.38
N SER A 60 -3.76 7.00 -8.12
CA SER A 60 -3.13 7.96 -9.04
C SER A 60 -1.63 7.70 -9.16
N SER A 61 -0.92 7.45 -8.06
CA SER A 61 0.50 7.07 -8.07
C SER A 61 0.75 5.78 -8.87
N ILE A 62 -0.12 4.79 -8.72
CA ILE A 62 -0.05 3.53 -9.49
C ILE A 62 -0.26 3.79 -10.98
N ASN A 63 -1.29 4.56 -11.33
CA ASN A 63 -1.54 4.93 -12.73
C ASN A 63 -0.42 5.78 -13.34
N TYR A 64 0.25 6.61 -12.54
CA TYR A 64 1.39 7.40 -12.99
C TYR A 64 2.58 6.49 -13.28
N ALA A 65 2.91 5.56 -12.37
CA ALA A 65 3.97 4.58 -12.58
C ALA A 65 3.72 3.70 -13.83
N GLU A 66 2.48 3.29 -14.06
CA GLU A 66 2.07 2.52 -15.25
C GLU A 66 2.30 3.28 -16.57
N LYS A 67 2.14 4.61 -16.53
CA LYS A 67 2.39 5.47 -17.70
C LYS A 67 3.88 5.71 -17.90
N ASP A 68 4.59 5.96 -16.81
CA ASP A 68 6.03 6.30 -16.80
C ASP A 68 6.92 5.08 -17.12
N GLN A 69 6.45 3.86 -16.87
CA GLN A 69 7.27 2.67 -17.11
C GLN A 69 7.70 2.54 -18.59
N LYS A 70 8.96 2.16 -18.78
CA LYS A 70 9.57 1.96 -20.11
C LYS A 70 9.15 0.63 -20.74
N ASP A 71 9.00 -0.41 -19.92
CA ASP A 71 8.54 -1.72 -20.35
C ASP A 71 7.02 -1.75 -20.37
N LYS A 72 6.42 -1.82 -21.56
CA LYS A 72 4.96 -1.85 -21.75
C LYS A 72 4.38 -3.27 -21.71
N THR A 73 5.20 -4.29 -21.50
CA THR A 73 4.74 -5.68 -21.39
C THR A 73 4.28 -6.04 -19.97
N VAL A 74 4.69 -5.25 -18.98
CA VAL A 74 4.33 -5.42 -17.57
C VAL A 74 3.09 -4.59 -17.26
N ASP A 75 2.04 -5.19 -16.70
CA ASP A 75 0.90 -4.46 -16.14
C ASP A 75 1.10 -4.31 -14.62
N ILE A 76 1.48 -3.12 -14.16
CA ILE A 76 1.73 -2.85 -12.73
C ILE A 76 0.48 -3.15 -11.91
N LYS A 77 -0.72 -2.95 -12.45
CA LYS A 77 -1.97 -3.17 -11.71
C LYS A 77 -2.25 -4.66 -11.45
N GLN A 78 -1.59 -5.55 -12.18
CA GLN A 78 -1.65 -7.00 -11.98
C GLN A 78 -0.42 -7.55 -11.23
N ASP A 79 0.62 -6.75 -11.03
CA ASP A 79 1.84 -7.12 -10.32
C ASP A 79 1.87 -6.50 -8.92
N ASP A 80 1.47 -7.28 -7.91
CA ASP A 80 1.42 -6.83 -6.52
C ASP A 80 2.80 -6.41 -5.98
N ALA A 81 3.91 -6.99 -6.46
CA ALA A 81 5.24 -6.59 -6.01
C ALA A 81 5.56 -5.15 -6.47
N LYS A 82 5.17 -4.79 -7.69
CA LYS A 82 5.30 -3.41 -8.19
C LYS A 82 4.37 -2.45 -7.43
N VAL A 83 3.13 -2.86 -7.17
CA VAL A 83 2.19 -2.05 -6.36
C VAL A 83 2.75 -1.80 -4.96
N ILE A 84 3.29 -2.84 -4.30
CA ILE A 84 3.91 -2.73 -2.98
C ILE A 84 5.05 -1.70 -3.00
N GLY A 85 5.95 -1.77 -3.99
CA GLY A 85 7.03 -0.79 -4.12
C GLY A 85 6.53 0.66 -4.24
N ILE A 86 5.41 0.87 -4.94
CA ILE A 86 4.78 2.20 -5.07
C ILE A 86 4.18 2.66 -3.73
N LEU A 87 3.52 1.76 -3.01
CA LEU A 87 2.95 2.05 -1.69
C LEU A 87 4.03 2.34 -0.65
N GLN A 88 5.14 1.60 -0.67
CA GLN A 88 6.30 1.85 0.19
C GLN A 88 6.91 3.23 -0.09
N LYS A 89 7.09 3.60 -1.36
CA LYS A 89 7.53 4.96 -1.73
C LYS A 89 6.56 6.04 -1.23
N ALA A 90 5.25 5.76 -1.27
CA ALA A 90 4.25 6.67 -0.73
C ALA A 90 4.33 6.81 0.81
N ILE A 91 4.78 5.77 1.53
CA ILE A 91 5.07 5.86 2.97
C ILE A 91 6.32 6.70 3.21
N GLU A 92 7.41 6.49 2.47
CA GLU A 92 8.66 7.26 2.60
C GLU A 92 8.42 8.77 2.45
N GLN A 93 7.68 9.17 1.42
CA GLN A 93 7.33 10.59 1.20
C GLN A 93 6.58 11.22 2.38
N ARG A 94 5.82 10.42 3.13
CA ARG A 94 5.09 10.87 4.32
C ARG A 94 5.98 10.87 5.55
N GLU A 95 6.86 9.89 5.71
CA GLU A 95 7.90 9.88 6.75
C GLU A 95 8.79 11.14 6.64
N ASP A 96 9.17 11.51 5.41
CA ASP A 96 9.90 12.76 5.12
C ASP A 96 9.08 13.99 5.52
N SER A 97 7.80 14.02 5.15
CA SER A 97 6.88 15.13 5.49
C SER A 97 6.67 15.27 6.99
N ILE A 98 6.53 14.15 7.72
CA ILE A 98 6.45 14.12 9.20
C ILE A 98 7.68 14.75 9.81
N SER A 99 8.87 14.38 9.34
CA SER A 99 10.14 14.93 9.84
C SER A 99 10.19 16.44 9.69
N GLU A 100 9.78 16.96 8.52
CA GLU A 100 9.75 18.41 8.27
C GLU A 100 8.67 19.14 9.09
N PHE A 101 7.48 18.56 9.24
CA PHE A 101 6.42 19.14 10.07
C PHE A 101 6.77 19.14 11.57
N ASP A 102 7.38 18.07 12.08
CA ASP A 102 7.83 17.97 13.46
C ASP A 102 8.94 19.01 13.74
N LYS A 103 9.92 19.16 12.84
CA LYS A 103 10.95 20.22 12.94
C LYS A 103 10.34 21.61 12.94
N ALA A 104 9.28 21.83 12.17
CA ALA A 104 8.57 23.11 12.11
C ALA A 104 7.56 23.31 13.26
N GLY A 105 7.47 22.38 14.22
CA GLY A 105 6.53 22.44 15.35
C GLY A 105 5.06 22.23 14.96
N ARG A 106 4.77 21.79 13.73
CA ARG A 106 3.41 21.60 13.20
C ARG A 106 2.87 20.19 13.46
N LYS A 107 2.74 19.83 14.74
CA LYS A 107 2.35 18.47 15.18
C LYS A 107 1.04 17.96 14.58
N GLU A 108 0.06 18.84 14.35
CA GLU A 108 -1.22 18.46 13.73
C GLU A 108 -1.02 17.89 12.33
N LEU A 109 -0.14 18.49 11.53
CA LEU A 109 0.16 18.02 10.17
C LEU A 109 0.94 16.71 10.20
N SER A 110 1.89 16.57 11.12
CA SER A 110 2.60 15.31 11.34
C SER A 110 1.63 14.16 11.68
N GLU A 111 0.64 14.43 12.53
CA GLU A 111 -0.34 13.41 12.93
C GLU A 111 -1.23 12.99 11.76
N ILE A 112 -1.64 13.95 10.92
CA ILE A 112 -2.37 13.64 9.68
C ILE A 112 -1.54 12.74 8.77
N GLU A 113 -0.23 12.96 8.64
CA GLU A 113 0.62 12.07 7.85
C GLU A 113 0.80 10.68 8.48
N ARG A 114 0.86 10.57 9.81
CA ARG A 114 0.87 9.27 10.51
C ARG A 114 -0.41 8.49 10.27
N GLU A 115 -1.58 9.13 10.37
CA GLU A 115 -2.88 8.54 10.03
C GLU A 115 -2.88 8.00 8.60
N GLN A 116 -2.28 8.73 7.65
CA GLN A 116 -2.19 8.29 6.26
C GLN A 116 -1.26 7.08 6.10
N ILE A 117 -0.10 7.07 6.76
CA ILE A 117 0.82 5.92 6.74
C ILE A 117 0.11 4.67 7.24
N ASP A 118 -0.61 4.76 8.34
CA ASP A 118 -1.32 3.62 8.92
C ASP A 118 -2.45 3.11 8.02
N ALA A 119 -3.13 4.01 7.31
CA ALA A 119 -4.09 3.62 6.27
C ALA A 119 -3.42 2.89 5.09
N ILE A 120 -2.21 3.30 4.69
CA ILE A 120 -1.47 2.65 3.58
C ILE A 120 -0.97 1.26 4.00
N LYS A 121 -0.47 1.12 5.24
CA LYS A 121 0.04 -0.16 5.77
C LYS A 121 -0.98 -1.30 5.73
N GLN A 122 -2.29 -1.00 5.75
CA GLN A 122 -3.37 -2.00 5.62
C GLN A 122 -3.39 -2.74 4.27
N TYR A 123 -2.69 -2.21 3.26
CA TYR A 123 -2.55 -2.82 1.94
C TYR A 123 -1.22 -3.52 1.74
N LEU A 124 -0.32 -3.44 2.71
CA LEU A 124 1.00 -4.06 2.66
C LEU A 124 1.04 -5.31 3.53
N PRO A 125 1.91 -6.27 3.21
CA PRO A 125 2.33 -7.29 4.16
C PRO A 125 2.94 -6.65 5.42
N ARG A 126 3.13 -7.46 6.48
CA ARG A 126 3.81 -7.00 7.70
C ARG A 126 5.13 -6.32 7.33
N GLN A 127 5.24 -5.04 7.62
CA GLN A 127 6.49 -4.30 7.45
C GLN A 127 7.39 -4.57 8.65
N LEU A 128 8.69 -4.72 8.40
CA LEU A 128 9.68 -4.82 9.47
C LEU A 128 9.85 -3.47 10.17
N SER A 129 10.05 -3.50 11.48
CA SER A 129 10.45 -2.32 12.25
C SER A 129 11.87 -1.90 11.90
N GLU A 130 12.24 -0.68 12.28
CA GLU A 130 13.62 -0.19 12.07
C GLU A 130 14.63 -1.06 12.83
N GLU A 131 14.29 -1.52 14.02
CA GLU A 131 15.09 -2.42 14.85
C GLU A 131 15.25 -3.79 14.19
N GLU A 132 14.16 -4.39 13.70
CA GLU A 132 14.22 -5.68 12.98
C GLU A 132 15.10 -5.59 11.72
N ILE A 133 15.02 -4.47 10.99
CA ILE A 133 15.90 -4.21 9.83
C ILE A 133 17.35 -4.07 10.29
N LYS A 134 17.62 -3.28 11.35
CA LYS A 134 18.96 -3.11 11.92
C LYS A 134 19.57 -4.44 12.34
N GLU A 135 18.82 -5.32 12.99
CA GLU A 135 19.28 -6.65 13.39
C GLU A 135 19.69 -7.51 12.20
N LYS A 136 18.83 -7.59 11.18
CA LYS A 136 19.12 -8.34 9.94
C LYS A 136 20.33 -7.78 9.19
N VAL A 137 20.47 -6.47 9.14
CA VAL A 137 21.62 -5.80 8.51
C VAL A 137 22.90 -6.03 9.31
N ASN A 138 22.86 -5.93 10.64
CA ASN A 138 24.00 -6.23 11.50
C ASN A 138 24.46 -7.69 11.38
N ALA A 139 23.52 -8.63 11.30
CA ALA A 139 23.83 -10.02 11.05
C ALA A 139 24.58 -10.18 9.71
N ALA A 140 24.08 -9.54 8.64
CA ALA A 140 24.74 -9.57 7.34
C ALA A 140 26.15 -8.94 7.37
N ILE A 141 26.34 -7.80 8.07
CA ILE A 141 27.64 -7.15 8.25
C ILE A 141 28.64 -8.10 8.92
N LYS A 142 28.22 -8.77 10.00
CA LYS A 142 29.06 -9.73 10.74
C LYS A 142 29.43 -10.94 9.88
N GLU A 143 28.48 -11.49 9.13
CA GLU A 143 28.71 -12.65 8.26
C GLU A 143 29.73 -12.38 7.16
N VAL A 144 29.76 -11.16 6.60
CA VAL A 144 30.69 -10.80 5.52
C VAL A 144 31.98 -10.13 6.04
N GLY A 145 32.06 -9.82 7.34
CA GLY A 145 33.20 -9.10 7.91
C GLY A 145 33.35 -7.68 7.35
N ALA A 146 32.24 -7.03 6.97
CA ALA A 146 32.26 -5.73 6.30
C ALA A 146 32.74 -4.62 7.25
N THR A 147 33.69 -3.81 6.76
CA THR A 147 34.16 -2.60 7.45
C THR A 147 34.04 -1.40 6.53
N GLY A 148 33.31 -0.38 6.98
CA GLY A 148 33.11 0.85 6.23
C GLY A 148 32.21 0.73 5.01
N LEU A 149 31.95 1.89 4.39
CA LEU A 149 30.98 2.04 3.29
C LEU A 149 31.35 1.29 2.00
N LYS A 150 32.62 0.90 1.82
CA LYS A 150 33.08 0.16 0.63
C LYS A 150 32.44 -1.23 0.53
N SER A 151 32.14 -1.85 1.67
CA SER A 151 31.51 -3.18 1.74
C SER A 151 29.98 -3.15 1.63
N MET A 152 29.37 -1.98 1.39
CA MET A 152 27.91 -1.83 1.28
C MET A 152 27.29 -2.80 0.26
N GLY A 153 27.93 -2.95 -0.90
CA GLY A 153 27.42 -3.82 -1.96
C GLY A 153 27.37 -5.29 -1.54
N GLU A 154 28.31 -5.74 -0.72
CA GLU A 154 28.37 -7.11 -0.21
C GLU A 154 27.34 -7.33 0.89
N VAL A 155 27.21 -6.38 1.82
CA VAL A 155 26.19 -6.39 2.87
C VAL A 155 24.80 -6.46 2.24
N MET A 156 24.49 -5.58 1.28
CA MET A 156 23.18 -5.55 0.63
C MET A 156 22.87 -6.81 -0.18
N LYS A 157 23.88 -7.54 -0.69
CA LYS A 157 23.69 -8.85 -1.33
C LYS A 157 23.38 -9.94 -0.31
N ARG A 158 23.87 -9.80 0.93
CA ARG A 158 23.72 -10.81 1.99
C ARG A 158 22.49 -10.60 2.87
N VAL A 159 22.00 -9.36 2.96
CA VAL A 159 20.77 -9.02 3.68
C VAL A 159 19.57 -9.76 3.08
N LYS A 160 18.91 -10.58 3.91
CA LYS A 160 17.71 -11.35 3.54
C LYS A 160 16.46 -10.62 4.03
N ILE A 161 16.08 -9.57 3.32
CA ILE A 161 14.83 -8.84 3.52
C ILE A 161 14.06 -8.86 2.22
N ASP A 162 12.82 -9.32 2.28
CA ASP A 162 11.94 -9.29 1.11
C ASP A 162 11.58 -7.83 0.80
N GLN A 163 11.53 -7.46 -0.48
CA GLN A 163 11.17 -6.10 -0.89
C GLN A 163 9.75 -5.74 -0.47
N SER A 164 8.90 -6.73 -0.22
CA SER A 164 7.55 -6.52 0.31
C SER A 164 7.52 -6.19 1.80
N GLU A 165 8.56 -6.55 2.57
CA GLU A 165 8.64 -6.38 4.02
C GLU A 165 9.33 -5.05 4.43
N ALA A 166 10.20 -4.52 3.58
CA ALA A 166 10.80 -3.21 3.77
C ALA A 166 11.24 -2.59 2.45
N SER A 167 11.19 -1.26 2.38
CA SER A 167 11.67 -0.57 1.19
C SER A 167 13.19 -0.66 1.08
N ARG A 168 13.68 -0.79 -0.16
CA ARG A 168 15.11 -0.85 -0.44
C ARG A 168 15.86 0.40 0.03
N ALA A 169 15.23 1.57 -0.08
CA ALA A 169 15.84 2.82 0.37
C ALA A 169 16.05 2.83 1.88
N LYS A 170 15.06 2.37 2.66
CA LYS A 170 15.15 2.27 4.13
C LYS A 170 16.20 1.26 4.58
N VAL A 171 16.28 0.08 3.95
CA VAL A 171 17.34 -0.89 4.25
C VAL A 171 18.72 -0.30 3.95
N THR A 172 18.85 0.43 2.82
CA THR A 172 20.12 1.05 2.42
C THR A 172 20.55 2.18 3.36
N SER A 173 19.61 3.02 3.82
CA SER A 173 19.91 4.12 4.75
C SER A 173 20.36 3.59 6.12
N ILE A 174 19.73 2.53 6.61
CA ILE A 174 20.11 1.85 7.85
C ILE A 174 21.49 1.21 7.72
N ALA A 175 21.73 0.46 6.64
CA ALA A 175 23.04 -0.15 6.37
C ALA A 175 24.14 0.91 6.29
N LYS A 176 23.86 2.06 5.65
CA LYS A 176 24.80 3.19 5.56
C LYS A 176 25.14 3.73 6.94
N SER A 177 24.14 3.94 7.78
CA SER A 177 24.32 4.48 9.13
C SER A 177 25.11 3.54 10.03
N LEU A 178 24.88 2.22 9.92
CA LEU A 178 25.63 1.21 10.66
C LEU A 178 27.09 1.11 10.20
N LEU A 179 27.34 1.10 8.89
CA LEU A 179 28.69 1.02 8.33
C LEU A 179 29.49 2.32 8.43
N SER A 180 28.85 3.48 8.62
CA SER A 180 29.57 4.74 8.92
C SER A 180 29.94 4.88 10.38
N SER A 181 29.27 4.15 11.27
CA SER A 181 29.49 4.18 12.72
C SER A 181 30.51 3.13 13.18
N ASN A 182 31.03 2.32 12.25
CA ASN A 182 31.89 1.15 12.48
C ASN A 182 33.17 1.26 11.66
#